data_AF-A0A803N4D4-F1
#
_entry.id   AF-A0A803N4D4-F1
#
_cell.length_a   1.000
_cell.length_b   1.000
_cell.length_c   1.000
_cell.angle_alpha   90.00
_cell.angle_beta   90.00
_cell.angle_gamma   90.00
#
_symmetry.space_group_name_H-M   'P 1'
#
loop_
_entity.id
_entity.type
_entity.pdbx_description
1 polymer ?
#
loop_
_entity_poly.entity_id
_entity_poly.type
_entity_poly.pdbx_seq_one_letter_code
_entity_poly.pdbx_strand_id
1 'polypeptide(L)'
;MCKMEDVVDNSVNGTPPPAPPLPCAQPKRVLVKSKGISSYKDQCSVSTATTDLYDRLFDEAYRADVVVHTDDGGQIYAHANILGMTSPVIRHLVKESKGKNRRRSITIRGVPHDAVRVFIRFLYSSCYNPEDMEEYILHLLVLSHVYVVPHLKRECEVQLENGLLNIENSVDIFQLALLCDAPRLSLICHRMILDNFKAVSATDGWNAMKEAHPILEREILATVAEADRRQRVLCRKRKEKEMYVQLYEAMEALVHICRDGCKTIGPHDKALKEDEHPCGYTACKGLEQLVRHFAACKLRVPGGCAQCKRMWQLFELHSRLCIDSEACRVPLCRKKARAMVDTGATHNFITKREANRLGLRVVHSGGRMKAVNSEAQPTCGVAKNVNTRIGEWSGGLDFTVATMDDFELVLGMDSCTPARLFRCPT
;
A
#
# COMPACT_ATOMS: atom_id res chain seq x y z
N MET A 1 33.46 -12.65 15.63
CA MET A 1 34.62 -11.79 15.33
C MET A 1 35.24 -12.27 14.02
N CYS A 2 35.02 -11.53 12.93
CA CYS A 2 35.76 -11.53 11.65
C CYS A 2 35.29 -10.24 10.95
N LYS A 3 36.01 -9.12 11.17
CA LYS A 3 37.04 -8.52 10.30
C LYS A 3 36.50 -8.11 8.92
N MET A 4 36.64 -6.81 8.69
CA MET A 4 36.02 -5.96 7.69
C MET A 4 37.16 -5.09 7.14
N GLU A 5 37.52 -5.31 5.87
CA GLU A 5 38.41 -4.52 5.00
C GLU A 5 38.05 -4.96 3.57
N ASP A 6 38.07 -4.19 2.49
CA ASP A 6 38.03 -2.76 2.21
C ASP A 6 37.62 -2.70 0.72
N VAL A 7 36.60 -1.94 0.33
CA VAL A 7 36.37 -1.58 -1.08
C VAL A 7 35.90 -0.14 -1.17
N VAL A 8 36.90 0.73 -1.34
CA VAL A 8 36.98 1.91 -2.21
C VAL A 8 35.65 2.59 -2.60
N ASP A 9 35.48 3.75 -1.98
CA ASP A 9 34.51 4.80 -2.28
C ASP A 9 34.78 5.43 -3.66
N ASN A 10 33.77 5.44 -4.53
CA ASN A 10 33.81 6.14 -5.81
C ASN A 10 32.71 7.21 -5.79
N SER A 11 33.14 8.43 -5.49
CA SER A 11 32.33 9.64 -5.47
C SER A 11 31.78 9.94 -6.86
N VAL A 12 30.47 9.82 -7.04
CA VAL A 12 29.76 10.29 -8.24
C VAL A 12 28.90 11.48 -7.83
N ASN A 13 29.27 12.64 -8.38
CA ASN A 13 28.47 13.86 -8.44
C ASN A 13 27.04 13.55 -8.89
N GLY A 14 26.10 13.54 -7.95
CA GLY A 14 24.68 13.36 -8.19
C GLY A 14 23.96 14.69 -8.06
N THR A 15 23.47 15.21 -9.19
CA THR A 15 22.40 16.22 -9.24
C THR A 15 21.24 15.84 -8.31
N PRO A 16 20.60 16.80 -7.63
CA PRO A 16 19.42 16.50 -6.82
C PRO A 16 18.34 15.87 -7.72
N PRO A 17 17.65 14.82 -7.25
CA PRO A 17 16.67 14.11 -8.06
C PRO A 17 15.54 15.08 -8.47
N PRO A 18 15.04 15.00 -9.70
CA PRO A 18 13.91 15.80 -10.14
C PRO A 18 12.69 15.52 -9.25
N ALA A 19 11.89 16.57 -9.01
CA ALA A 19 10.65 16.45 -8.26
C ALA A 19 9.75 15.38 -8.91
N PRO A 20 9.13 14.49 -8.11
CA PRO A 20 8.25 13.47 -8.65
C PRO A 20 7.08 14.13 -9.39
N PRO A 21 6.65 13.59 -10.54
CA PRO A 21 5.55 14.16 -11.31
C PRO A 21 4.27 14.21 -10.47
N LEU A 22 3.50 15.29 -10.66
CA LEU A 22 2.18 15.46 -10.06
C LEU A 22 1.31 14.21 -10.32
N PRO A 23 0.46 13.79 -9.37
CA PRO A 23 -0.46 12.69 -9.59
C PRO A 23 -1.39 13.03 -10.76
N CYS A 24 -1.12 12.48 -11.95
CA CYS A 24 -2.13 12.42 -12.99
C CYS A 24 -3.35 11.71 -12.39
N ALA A 25 -4.51 12.35 -12.51
CA ALA A 25 -5.79 11.74 -12.19
C ALA A 25 -5.83 10.36 -12.84
N GLN A 26 -5.74 9.30 -12.03
CA GLN A 26 -5.88 7.95 -12.54
C GLN A 26 -7.25 7.90 -13.24
N PRO A 27 -7.34 7.34 -14.46
CA PRO A 27 -8.64 7.08 -15.06
C PRO A 27 -9.39 6.23 -14.04
N LYS A 28 -10.56 6.72 -13.62
CA LYS A 28 -11.48 5.99 -12.73
C LYS A 28 -11.56 4.59 -13.31
N ARG A 29 -11.00 3.59 -12.61
CA ARG A 29 -11.31 2.19 -12.88
C ARG A 29 -12.83 2.16 -12.88
N VAL A 30 -13.41 1.93 -14.04
CA VAL A 30 -14.81 1.57 -14.15
C VAL A 30 -14.92 0.31 -13.33
N LEU A 31 -15.37 0.48 -12.09
CA LEU A 31 -15.86 -0.59 -11.27
C LEU A 31 -17.06 -1.09 -12.06
N VAL A 32 -16.84 -2.11 -12.89
CA VAL A 32 -17.93 -2.95 -13.35
C VAL A 32 -18.56 -3.45 -12.06
N LYS A 33 -19.67 -2.82 -11.68
CA LYS A 33 -20.61 -3.41 -10.74
C LYS A 33 -20.99 -4.73 -11.39
N SER A 34 -20.31 -5.81 -11.02
CA SER A 34 -20.91 -7.12 -11.10
C SER A 34 -22.17 -6.99 -10.27
N LYS A 35 -23.29 -6.79 -10.97
CA LYS A 35 -24.63 -6.99 -10.42
C LYS A 35 -24.54 -8.26 -9.60
N GLY A 36 -25.01 -8.21 -8.35
CA GLY A 36 -25.23 -9.41 -7.56
C GLY A 36 -26.08 -10.35 -8.41
N ILE A 37 -25.42 -11.36 -8.98
CA ILE A 37 -26.08 -12.51 -9.54
C ILE A 37 -26.24 -13.43 -8.34
N SER A 38 -27.30 -13.18 -7.58
CA SER A 38 -27.95 -14.24 -6.81
C SER A 38 -28.51 -15.22 -7.84
N SER A 39 -27.69 -16.21 -8.20
CA SER A 39 -28.13 -17.37 -8.96
C SER A 39 -27.76 -18.62 -8.18
N TYR A 40 -28.53 -18.87 -7.12
CA TYR A 40 -28.71 -20.22 -6.56
C TYR A 40 -29.44 -21.09 -7.59
N LYS A 41 -28.80 -21.34 -8.74
CA LYS A 41 -29.43 -21.98 -9.88
C LYS A 41 -28.46 -22.84 -10.68
N ASP A 42 -27.72 -23.68 -9.97
CA ASP A 42 -27.15 -24.92 -10.52
C ASP A 42 -27.66 -26.13 -9.72
N GLN A 43 -28.93 -26.10 -9.29
CA GLN A 43 -29.63 -27.34 -9.00
C GLN A 43 -29.72 -28.16 -10.30
N CYS A 44 -29.36 -29.43 -10.20
CA CYS A 44 -29.49 -30.45 -11.24
C CYS A 44 -30.78 -30.22 -12.05
N SER A 45 -30.67 -29.98 -13.37
CA SER A 45 -31.79 -29.65 -14.26
C SER A 45 -32.75 -30.83 -14.54
N VAL A 46 -32.79 -31.80 -13.63
CA VAL A 46 -33.54 -33.03 -13.71
C VAL A 46 -34.95 -32.78 -13.19
N SER A 47 -35.96 -33.30 -13.89
CA SER A 47 -37.35 -33.14 -13.47
C SER A 47 -37.59 -33.79 -12.11
N THR A 48 -38.43 -33.18 -11.27
CA THR A 48 -38.80 -33.71 -9.95
C THR A 48 -39.26 -35.17 -10.02
N ALA A 49 -40.06 -35.52 -11.03
CA ALA A 49 -40.52 -36.89 -11.26
C ALA A 49 -39.39 -37.91 -11.48
N THR A 50 -38.26 -37.49 -12.07
CA THR A 50 -37.09 -38.35 -12.27
C THR A 50 -36.29 -38.50 -10.98
N THR A 51 -36.12 -37.42 -10.21
CA THR A 51 -35.49 -37.46 -8.89
C THR A 51 -36.27 -38.38 -7.94
N ASP A 52 -37.60 -38.24 -7.88
CA ASP A 52 -38.48 -39.08 -7.05
C ASP A 52 -38.44 -40.56 -7.45
N LEU A 53 -38.23 -40.85 -8.74
CA LEU A 53 -38.07 -42.23 -9.20
C LEU A 53 -36.76 -42.84 -8.70
N TYR A 54 -35.65 -42.10 -8.80
CA TYR A 54 -34.35 -42.56 -8.32
C TYR A 54 -34.31 -42.68 -6.80
N ASP A 55 -34.97 -41.76 -6.09
CA ASP A 55 -35.07 -41.77 -4.63
C ASP A 55 -35.85 -43.00 -4.16
N ARG A 56 -37.00 -43.31 -4.79
CA ARG A 56 -37.72 -44.57 -4.52
C ARG A 56 -36.89 -45.81 -4.84
N LEU A 57 -36.18 -45.83 -5.96
CA LEU A 57 -35.31 -46.95 -6.32
C LEU A 57 -34.20 -47.16 -5.28
N PHE A 58 -33.67 -46.08 -4.72
CA PHE A 58 -32.67 -46.13 -3.66
C PHE A 58 -33.28 -46.63 -2.33
N ASP A 59 -34.38 -46.03 -1.88
CA ASP A 59 -34.99 -46.33 -0.58
C ASP A 59 -35.65 -47.72 -0.52
N GLU A 60 -36.32 -48.15 -1.60
CA GLU A 60 -36.94 -49.49 -1.66
C GLU A 60 -35.91 -50.61 -1.89
N ALA A 61 -34.68 -50.26 -2.30
CA ALA A 61 -33.61 -51.20 -2.63
C ALA A 61 -34.05 -52.33 -3.60
N TYR A 62 -35.02 -52.04 -4.47
CA TYR A 62 -35.65 -53.03 -5.34
C TYR A 62 -34.63 -53.66 -6.30
N ARG A 63 -34.35 -54.95 -6.11
CA ARG A 63 -33.34 -55.73 -6.87
C ARG A 63 -31.89 -55.24 -6.69
N ALA A 64 -31.58 -54.61 -5.56
CA ALA A 64 -30.21 -54.27 -5.20
C ALA A 64 -29.26 -55.50 -5.27
N ASP A 65 -28.14 -55.37 -5.98
CA ASP A 65 -27.16 -56.43 -6.25
C ASP A 65 -25.79 -56.18 -5.60
N VAL A 66 -25.63 -55.03 -4.94
CA VAL A 66 -24.46 -54.68 -4.13
C VAL A 66 -24.88 -54.16 -2.75
N VAL A 67 -24.08 -54.46 -1.73
CA VAL A 67 -24.21 -53.94 -0.36
C VAL A 67 -22.98 -53.11 -0.01
N VAL A 68 -23.18 -51.90 0.49
CA VAL A 68 -22.13 -51.03 1.03
C VAL A 68 -22.15 -51.16 2.54
N HIS A 69 -21.02 -51.57 3.13
CA HIS A 69 -20.82 -51.68 4.57
C HIS A 69 -20.09 -50.46 5.10
N THR A 70 -20.54 -49.94 6.25
CA THR A 70 -19.91 -48.85 7.00
C THR A 70 -19.28 -49.38 8.29
N ASP A 71 -18.33 -48.65 8.87
CA ASP A 71 -17.56 -49.14 10.04
C ASP A 71 -18.42 -49.29 11.32
N ASP A 72 -19.54 -48.60 11.41
CA ASP A 72 -20.53 -48.70 12.49
C ASP A 72 -21.46 -49.92 12.36
N GLY A 73 -21.22 -50.78 11.37
CA GLY A 73 -22.04 -51.97 11.09
C GLY A 73 -23.28 -51.68 10.23
N GLY A 74 -23.46 -50.44 9.80
CA GLY A 74 -24.51 -50.05 8.85
C GLY A 74 -24.37 -50.75 7.49
N GLN A 75 -25.52 -50.91 6.82
CA GLN A 75 -25.62 -51.56 5.51
C GLN A 75 -26.53 -50.77 4.58
N ILE A 76 -25.99 -50.39 3.42
CA ILE A 76 -26.73 -49.66 2.38
C ILE A 76 -26.83 -50.57 1.16
N TYR A 77 -28.06 -50.93 0.79
CA TYR A 77 -28.34 -51.73 -0.41
C TYR A 77 -28.37 -50.81 -1.64
N ALA A 78 -27.66 -51.20 -2.71
CA ALA A 78 -27.55 -50.38 -3.91
C ALA A 78 -27.42 -51.20 -5.20
N HIS A 79 -27.27 -50.50 -6.34
CA HIS A 79 -27.16 -51.10 -7.67
C HIS A 79 -25.77 -50.92 -8.27
N ALA A 80 -25.09 -52.03 -8.56
CA ALA A 80 -23.72 -52.07 -9.06
C ALA A 80 -23.52 -51.30 -10.37
N ASN A 81 -24.52 -51.33 -11.26
CA ASN A 81 -24.48 -50.61 -12.52
C ASN A 81 -24.53 -49.08 -12.31
N ILE A 82 -25.40 -48.58 -11.42
CA ILE A 82 -25.51 -47.15 -11.12
C ILE A 82 -24.20 -46.67 -10.50
N LEU A 83 -23.76 -47.31 -9.41
CA LEU A 83 -22.54 -46.91 -8.70
C LEU A 83 -21.29 -47.04 -9.58
N GLY A 84 -21.22 -48.10 -10.39
CA GLY A 84 -20.11 -48.31 -11.31
C GLY A 84 -20.10 -47.34 -12.48
N MET A 85 -21.27 -46.83 -12.91
CA MET A 85 -21.35 -45.81 -13.95
C MET A 85 -20.92 -44.42 -13.46
N THR A 86 -21.18 -44.11 -12.18
CA THR A 86 -20.86 -42.80 -11.59
C THR A 86 -19.46 -42.71 -11.01
N SER A 87 -18.89 -43.82 -10.52
CA SER A 87 -17.53 -43.85 -9.97
C SER A 87 -16.69 -44.98 -10.60
N PRO A 88 -15.53 -44.65 -11.23
CA PRO A 88 -14.61 -45.67 -11.74
C PRO A 88 -13.98 -46.50 -10.62
N VAL A 89 -13.76 -45.90 -9.44
CA VAL A 89 -13.23 -46.59 -8.26
C VAL A 89 -14.24 -47.60 -7.74
N ILE A 90 -15.50 -47.20 -7.54
CA ILE A 90 -16.54 -48.13 -7.10
C ILE A 90 -16.76 -49.23 -8.14
N ARG A 91 -16.72 -48.92 -9.45
CA ARG A 91 -16.77 -49.93 -10.51
C ARG A 91 -15.71 -51.00 -10.34
N HIS A 92 -14.48 -50.61 -10.03
CA HIS A 92 -13.38 -51.52 -9.80
C HIS A 92 -13.59 -52.36 -8.53
N LEU A 93 -13.92 -51.72 -7.40
CA LEU A 93 -14.20 -52.40 -6.13
C LEU A 93 -15.31 -53.46 -6.26
N VAL A 94 -16.39 -53.11 -6.96
CA VAL A 94 -17.51 -54.03 -7.22
C VAL A 94 -17.10 -55.19 -8.12
N LYS A 95 -16.23 -54.97 -9.11
CA LYS A 95 -15.71 -56.04 -9.98
C LYS A 95 -14.81 -57.02 -9.23
N GLU A 96 -13.98 -56.52 -8.31
CA GLU A 96 -13.07 -57.35 -7.52
C GLU A 96 -13.79 -58.16 -6.44
N SER A 97 -14.93 -57.66 -5.95
CA SER A 97 -15.78 -58.36 -4.97
C SER A 97 -16.30 -59.70 -5.53
N LYS A 98 -15.64 -60.80 -5.17
CA LYS A 98 -16.11 -62.18 -5.41
C LYS A 98 -17.16 -62.57 -4.36
N GLY A 99 -18.44 -62.38 -4.67
CA GLY A 99 -19.53 -62.74 -3.77
C GLY A 99 -19.74 -64.26 -3.66
N LYS A 100 -19.69 -64.82 -2.44
CA LYS A 100 -20.02 -66.24 -2.17
C LYS A 100 -21.48 -66.59 -2.45
N ASN A 101 -22.40 -65.61 -2.40
CA ASN A 101 -23.86 -65.77 -2.51
C ASN A 101 -24.50 -64.82 -3.54
N ARG A 102 -23.90 -64.66 -4.73
CA ARG A 102 -24.37 -63.80 -5.84
C ARG A 102 -24.45 -62.28 -5.57
N ARG A 103 -24.42 -61.82 -4.31
CA ARG A 103 -24.40 -60.39 -3.95
C ARG A 103 -22.97 -59.91 -3.73
N ARG A 104 -22.65 -58.76 -4.31
CA ARG A 104 -21.34 -58.10 -4.16
C ARG A 104 -21.36 -57.21 -2.93
N SER A 105 -20.20 -56.99 -2.31
CA SER A 105 -20.08 -56.14 -1.12
C SER A 105 -18.86 -55.25 -1.23
N ILE A 106 -19.02 -53.98 -0.88
CA ILE A 106 -17.91 -53.01 -0.73
C ILE A 106 -17.95 -52.42 0.68
N THR A 107 -16.83 -51.94 1.18
CA THR A 107 -16.72 -51.33 2.51
C THR A 107 -16.18 -49.92 2.39
N ILE A 108 -16.88 -48.96 3.00
CA ILE A 108 -16.45 -47.56 3.11
C ILE A 108 -16.12 -47.31 4.58
N ARG A 109 -14.86 -46.93 4.83
CA ARG A 109 -14.30 -46.78 6.18
C ARG A 109 -14.08 -45.33 6.56
N GLY A 110 -14.08 -45.05 7.86
CA GLY A 110 -13.73 -43.75 8.44
C GLY A 110 -14.77 -42.64 8.22
N VAL A 111 -15.98 -42.98 7.80
CA VAL A 111 -17.06 -42.02 7.50
C VAL A 111 -18.36 -42.47 8.17
N PRO A 112 -19.13 -41.57 8.81
CA PRO A 112 -20.42 -41.90 9.42
C PRO A 112 -21.40 -42.51 8.42
N HIS A 113 -22.24 -43.45 8.85
CA HIS A 113 -23.20 -44.12 7.97
C HIS A 113 -24.10 -43.17 7.20
N ASP A 114 -24.60 -42.12 7.85
CA ASP A 114 -25.54 -41.18 7.22
C ASP A 114 -24.85 -40.34 6.13
N ALA A 115 -23.61 -39.90 6.35
CA ALA A 115 -22.80 -39.26 5.31
C ALA A 115 -22.55 -40.20 4.11
N VAL A 116 -22.29 -41.49 4.37
CA VAL A 116 -22.16 -42.49 3.30
C VAL A 116 -23.49 -42.68 2.57
N ARG A 117 -24.62 -42.72 3.28
CA ARG A 117 -25.95 -42.83 2.68
C ARG A 117 -26.24 -41.64 1.76
N VAL A 118 -25.96 -40.41 2.21
CA VAL A 118 -26.10 -39.19 1.40
C VAL A 118 -25.21 -39.25 0.16
N PHE A 119 -23.96 -39.67 0.30
CA PHE A 119 -23.06 -39.86 -0.83
C PHE A 119 -23.59 -40.88 -1.85
N ILE A 120 -24.01 -42.07 -1.40
CA ILE A 120 -24.54 -43.12 -2.29
C ILE A 120 -25.84 -42.65 -2.96
N ARG A 121 -26.74 -41.98 -2.23
CA ARG A 121 -27.95 -41.37 -2.79
C ARG A 121 -27.61 -40.37 -3.89
N PHE A 122 -26.62 -39.50 -3.68
CA PHE A 122 -26.17 -38.55 -4.70
C PHE A 122 -25.73 -39.25 -5.99
N LEU A 123 -25.13 -40.44 -5.92
CA LEU A 123 -24.73 -41.19 -7.11
C LEU A 123 -25.91 -41.66 -7.98
N TYR A 124 -27.13 -41.65 -7.47
CA TYR A 124 -28.32 -42.02 -8.25
C TYR A 124 -28.87 -40.83 -9.05
N SER A 125 -29.06 -39.69 -8.39
CA SER A 125 -29.78 -38.54 -8.96
C SER A 125 -28.89 -37.33 -9.28
N SER A 126 -27.65 -37.30 -8.78
CA SER A 126 -26.77 -36.12 -8.76
C SER A 126 -27.39 -34.91 -8.04
N CYS A 127 -28.39 -35.16 -7.19
CA CYS A 127 -29.09 -34.16 -6.39
C CYS A 127 -28.72 -34.35 -4.91
N TYR A 128 -28.77 -33.27 -4.14
CA TYR A 128 -28.55 -33.27 -2.69
C TYR A 128 -29.63 -32.44 -1.99
N ASN A 129 -29.92 -32.80 -0.73
CA ASN A 129 -30.66 -31.94 0.18
C ASN A 129 -29.69 -30.88 0.73
N PRO A 130 -30.05 -29.58 0.75
CA PRO A 130 -29.19 -28.54 1.34
C PRO A 130 -28.78 -28.82 2.80
N GLU A 131 -29.68 -29.39 3.61
CA GLU A 131 -29.40 -29.70 5.02
C GLU A 131 -28.33 -30.78 5.15
N ASP A 132 -28.49 -31.90 4.42
CA ASP A 132 -27.49 -32.97 4.37
C ASP A 132 -26.14 -32.47 3.83
N MET A 133 -26.17 -31.54 2.87
CA MET A 133 -24.97 -30.94 2.32
C MET A 133 -24.25 -30.15 3.39
N GLU A 134 -24.92 -29.26 4.12
CA GLU A 134 -24.33 -28.46 5.19
C GLU A 134 -23.76 -29.34 6.32
N GLU A 135 -24.51 -30.37 6.74
CA GLU A 135 -24.10 -31.26 7.83
C GLU A 135 -22.90 -32.14 7.46
N TYR A 136 -22.89 -32.69 6.23
CA TYR A 136 -21.91 -33.71 5.83
C TYR A 136 -20.88 -33.23 4.81
N ILE A 137 -20.77 -31.93 4.52
CA ILE A 137 -19.94 -31.39 3.43
C ILE A 137 -18.49 -31.87 3.43
N LEU A 138 -17.85 -31.94 4.60
CA LEU A 138 -16.45 -32.37 4.72
C LEU A 138 -16.29 -33.84 4.33
N HIS A 139 -17.22 -34.69 4.78
CA HIS A 139 -17.26 -36.10 4.41
C HIS A 139 -17.54 -36.26 2.91
N LEU A 140 -18.47 -35.49 2.35
CA LEU A 140 -18.81 -35.52 0.93
C LEU A 140 -17.64 -35.05 0.05
N LEU A 141 -16.88 -34.04 0.48
CA LEU A 141 -15.66 -33.60 -0.20
C LEU A 141 -14.62 -34.73 -0.28
N VAL A 142 -14.36 -35.40 0.84
CA VAL A 142 -13.40 -36.53 0.90
C VAL A 142 -13.89 -37.71 0.06
N LEU A 143 -15.15 -38.13 0.22
CA LEU A 143 -15.74 -39.24 -0.53
C LEU A 143 -15.73 -38.96 -2.04
N SER A 144 -16.10 -37.74 -2.44
CA SER A 144 -16.10 -37.37 -3.86
C SER A 144 -14.71 -37.34 -4.47
N HIS A 145 -13.67 -37.01 -3.69
CA HIS A 145 -12.29 -37.11 -4.15
C HIS A 145 -11.83 -38.57 -4.23
N VAL A 146 -11.94 -39.33 -3.14
CA VAL A 146 -11.47 -40.73 -3.03
C VAL A 146 -12.14 -41.64 -4.06
N TYR A 147 -13.45 -41.48 -4.27
CA TYR A 147 -14.21 -42.29 -5.23
C TYR A 147 -14.30 -41.63 -6.62
N VAL A 148 -13.59 -40.53 -6.85
CA VAL A 148 -13.49 -39.86 -8.15
C VAL A 148 -14.88 -39.53 -8.72
N VAL A 149 -15.60 -38.66 -8.02
CA VAL A 149 -16.92 -38.13 -8.38
C VAL A 149 -16.79 -36.61 -8.56
N PRO A 150 -16.30 -36.12 -9.72
CA PRO A 150 -15.90 -34.72 -9.88
C PRO A 150 -17.04 -33.71 -9.81
N HIS A 151 -18.28 -34.14 -10.07
CA HIS A 151 -19.45 -33.27 -9.94
C HIS A 151 -19.70 -32.92 -8.48
N LEU A 152 -19.79 -33.92 -7.59
CA LEU A 152 -19.97 -33.70 -6.15
C LEU A 152 -18.82 -32.91 -5.55
N LYS A 153 -17.58 -33.20 -5.96
CA LYS A 153 -16.40 -32.48 -5.47
C LYS A 153 -16.51 -30.97 -5.77
N ARG A 154 -16.88 -30.62 -7.00
CA ARG A 154 -17.10 -29.21 -7.41
C ARG A 154 -18.21 -28.55 -6.61
N GLU A 155 -19.33 -29.24 -6.40
CA GLU A 155 -20.42 -28.72 -5.56
C GLU A 155 -19.95 -28.46 -4.12
N CYS A 156 -19.18 -29.39 -3.53
CA CYS A 156 -18.58 -29.19 -2.20
C CYS A 156 -17.68 -27.94 -2.15
N GLU A 157 -16.77 -27.79 -3.13
CA GLU A 157 -15.90 -26.62 -3.21
C GLU A 157 -16.69 -25.31 -3.32
N VAL A 158 -17.74 -25.29 -4.14
CA VAL A 158 -18.59 -24.11 -4.34
C VAL A 158 -19.38 -23.75 -3.08
N GLN A 159 -19.97 -24.73 -2.39
CA GLN A 159 -20.72 -24.48 -1.16
C GLN A 159 -19.81 -24.04 0.01
N LEU A 160 -18.60 -24.61 0.10
CA LEU A 160 -17.59 -24.14 1.06
C LEU A 160 -17.18 -22.69 0.77
N GLU A 161 -16.95 -22.34 -0.50
CA GLU A 161 -16.59 -20.98 -0.89
C GLU A 161 -17.73 -19.95 -0.64
N ASN A 162 -18.99 -20.35 -0.82
CA ASN A 162 -20.13 -19.43 -0.84
C ASN A 162 -20.89 -19.25 0.48
N GLY A 163 -20.45 -19.87 1.58
CA GLY A 163 -21.08 -19.58 2.88
C GLY A 163 -20.70 -20.51 4.03
N LEU A 164 -20.17 -21.70 3.76
CA LEU A 164 -19.90 -22.68 4.82
C LEU A 164 -18.49 -22.55 5.42
N LEU A 165 -17.57 -21.84 4.76
CA LEU A 165 -16.26 -21.52 5.32
C LEU A 165 -16.35 -20.38 6.36
N ASN A 166 -15.89 -20.65 7.58
CA ASN A 166 -15.84 -19.71 8.69
C ASN A 166 -14.53 -19.86 9.50
N ILE A 167 -14.37 -19.05 10.55
CA ILE A 167 -13.13 -19.02 11.36
C ILE A 167 -12.87 -20.38 12.02
N GLU A 168 -13.90 -20.99 12.60
CA GLU A 168 -13.79 -22.24 13.36
C GLU A 168 -13.34 -23.41 12.48
N ASN A 169 -13.93 -23.56 11.30
CA ASN A 169 -13.65 -24.69 10.40
C ASN A 169 -12.55 -24.41 9.35
N SER A 170 -11.99 -23.19 9.31
CA SER A 170 -11.04 -22.78 8.27
C SER A 170 -9.78 -23.65 8.18
N VAL A 171 -9.25 -24.11 9.31
CA VAL A 171 -8.03 -24.93 9.36
C VAL A 171 -8.30 -26.35 8.89
N ASP A 172 -9.43 -26.93 9.29
CA ASP A 172 -9.82 -28.28 8.88
C ASP A 172 -10.11 -28.33 7.39
N ILE A 173 -10.87 -27.35 6.87
CA ILE A 173 -11.14 -27.24 5.43
C ILE A 173 -9.84 -27.00 4.66
N PHE A 174 -8.91 -26.20 5.19
CA PHE A 174 -7.61 -26.00 4.55
C PHE A 174 -6.82 -27.31 4.42
N GLN A 175 -6.73 -28.11 5.48
CA GLN A 175 -6.08 -29.41 5.47
C GLN A 175 -6.75 -30.36 4.47
N LEU A 176 -8.08 -30.43 4.48
CA LEU A 176 -8.84 -31.26 3.54
C LEU A 176 -8.66 -30.80 2.10
N ALA A 177 -8.60 -29.48 1.85
CA ALA A 177 -8.39 -28.94 0.51
C ALA A 177 -7.00 -29.30 -0.04
N LEU A 178 -5.98 -29.38 0.82
CA LEU A 178 -4.65 -29.88 0.43
C LEU A 178 -4.68 -31.38 0.14
N LEU A 179 -5.33 -32.17 1.00
CA LEU A 179 -5.43 -33.63 0.83
C LEU A 179 -6.29 -34.06 -0.36
N CYS A 180 -7.29 -33.26 -0.72
CA CYS A 180 -8.22 -33.56 -1.80
C CYS A 180 -7.83 -32.93 -3.13
N ASP A 181 -6.64 -32.34 -3.28
CA ASP A 181 -6.23 -31.62 -4.49
C ASP A 181 -7.25 -30.54 -4.93
N ALA A 182 -7.62 -29.66 -4.01
CA ALA A 182 -8.56 -28.55 -4.25
C ALA A 182 -7.83 -27.19 -4.11
N PRO A 183 -7.01 -26.78 -5.10
CA PRO A 183 -6.09 -25.65 -4.97
C PRO A 183 -6.79 -24.30 -4.79
N ARG A 184 -7.97 -24.11 -5.43
CA ARG A 184 -8.75 -22.88 -5.27
C ARG A 184 -9.27 -22.74 -3.85
N LEU A 185 -9.86 -23.81 -3.31
CA LEU A 185 -10.36 -23.85 -1.94
C LEU A 185 -9.22 -23.66 -0.94
N SER A 186 -8.08 -24.31 -1.16
CA SER A 186 -6.87 -24.15 -0.35
C SER A 186 -6.40 -22.70 -0.29
N LEU A 187 -6.36 -22.00 -1.44
CA LEU A 187 -6.00 -20.58 -1.50
C LEU A 187 -6.97 -19.68 -0.72
N ILE A 188 -8.28 -19.95 -0.83
CA ILE A 188 -9.31 -19.17 -0.14
C ILE A 188 -9.21 -19.37 1.37
N CYS A 189 -9.04 -20.61 1.83
CA CYS A 189 -8.86 -20.92 3.24
C CYS A 189 -7.57 -20.29 3.78
N HIS A 190 -6.45 -20.43 3.07
CA HIS A 190 -5.17 -19.82 3.45
C HIS A 190 -5.32 -18.30 3.61
N ARG A 191 -6.00 -17.63 2.67
CA ARG A 191 -6.27 -16.20 2.78
C ARG A 191 -7.14 -15.85 3.99
N MET A 192 -8.20 -16.60 4.26
CA MET A 192 -9.06 -16.39 5.43
C MET A 192 -8.26 -16.53 6.74
N ILE A 193 -7.37 -17.53 6.80
CA ILE A 193 -6.46 -17.76 7.93
C ILE A 193 -5.52 -16.56 8.11
N LEU A 194 -4.92 -16.06 7.03
CA LEU A 194 -4.03 -14.88 7.12
C LEU A 194 -4.76 -13.61 7.57
N ASP A 195 -5.94 -13.35 7.00
CA ASP A 195 -6.71 -12.14 7.28
C ASP A 195 -7.27 -12.13 8.73
N ASN A 196 -7.50 -13.32 9.32
CA ASN A 196 -8.09 -13.49 10.66
C ASN A 196 -7.19 -14.27 11.62
N PHE A 197 -5.87 -14.26 11.41
CA PHE A 197 -4.93 -15.17 12.07
C PHE A 197 -5.06 -15.20 13.59
N LYS A 198 -5.26 -14.04 14.22
CA LYS A 198 -5.43 -13.96 15.68
C LYS A 198 -6.62 -14.76 16.20
N ALA A 199 -7.74 -14.73 15.49
CA ALA A 199 -8.93 -15.50 15.86
C ALA A 199 -8.73 -16.98 15.56
N VAL A 200 -8.20 -17.30 14.37
CA VAL A 200 -7.92 -18.69 13.96
C VAL A 200 -6.93 -19.37 14.89
N SER A 201 -5.87 -18.68 15.34
CA SER A 201 -4.87 -19.26 16.24
C SER A 201 -5.40 -19.67 17.63
N ALA A 202 -6.63 -19.25 17.96
CA ALA A 202 -7.33 -19.60 19.18
C ALA A 202 -8.31 -20.76 19.01
N THR A 203 -8.56 -21.25 17.79
CA THR A 203 -9.52 -22.34 17.54
C THR A 203 -8.90 -23.70 17.88
N ASP A 204 -9.76 -24.66 18.21
CA ASP A 204 -9.34 -26.05 18.48
C ASP A 204 -8.73 -26.70 17.23
N GLY A 205 -9.26 -26.39 16.03
CA GLY A 205 -8.72 -26.86 14.76
C GLY A 205 -7.27 -26.42 14.52
N TRP A 206 -6.91 -25.20 14.91
CA TRP A 206 -5.51 -24.74 14.85
C TRP A 206 -4.60 -25.53 15.79
N ASN A 207 -5.04 -25.75 17.03
CA ASN A 207 -4.27 -26.51 18.02
C ASN A 207 -4.08 -27.97 17.60
N ALA A 208 -5.13 -28.62 17.11
CA ALA A 208 -5.06 -29.98 16.59
C ALA A 208 -4.13 -30.08 15.37
N MET A 209 -4.22 -29.13 14.43
CA MET A 209 -3.32 -29.07 13.26
C MET A 209 -1.87 -28.89 13.67
N LYS A 210 -1.59 -28.04 14.66
CA LYS A 210 -0.25 -27.84 15.19
C LYS A 210 0.35 -29.12 15.76
N GLU A 211 -0.44 -29.88 16.52
CA GLU A 211 0.00 -31.15 17.10
C GLU A 211 0.25 -32.22 16.03
N ALA A 212 -0.66 -32.32 15.05
CA ALA A 212 -0.58 -33.32 13.99
C ALA A 212 0.49 -32.98 12.93
N HIS A 213 0.63 -31.70 12.56
CA HIS A 213 1.41 -31.23 11.43
C HIS A 213 2.24 -29.96 11.72
N PRO A 214 3.32 -30.06 12.52
CA PRO A 214 4.17 -28.91 12.88
C PRO A 214 4.83 -28.21 11.67
N ILE A 215 5.04 -28.94 10.56
CA ILE A 215 5.60 -28.36 9.33
C ILE A 215 4.61 -27.34 8.73
N LEU A 216 3.31 -27.68 8.72
CA LEU A 216 2.26 -26.81 8.21
C LEU A 216 2.10 -25.56 9.08
N GLU A 217 2.17 -25.70 10.42
CA GLU A 217 2.21 -24.55 11.34
C GLU A 217 3.34 -23.59 10.94
N ARG A 218 4.56 -24.10 10.78
CA ARG A 218 5.73 -23.28 10.45
C ARG A 218 5.56 -22.55 9.11
N GLU A 219 5.01 -23.21 8.10
CA GLU A 219 4.74 -22.61 6.80
C GLU A 219 3.70 -21.49 6.90
N ILE A 220 2.59 -21.73 7.61
CA ILE A 220 1.57 -20.71 7.82
C ILE A 220 2.17 -19.52 8.60
N LEU A 221 2.89 -19.75 9.68
CA LEU A 221 3.54 -18.69 10.46
C LEU A 221 4.55 -17.88 9.63
N ALA A 222 5.32 -18.52 8.75
CA ALA A 222 6.22 -17.84 7.83
C ALA A 222 5.44 -16.94 6.86
N THR A 223 4.31 -17.43 6.32
CA THR A 223 3.44 -16.63 5.45
C THR A 223 2.76 -15.47 6.19
N VAL A 224 2.33 -15.65 7.45
CA VAL A 224 1.79 -14.59 8.30
C VAL A 224 2.83 -13.50 8.56
N ALA A 225 4.05 -13.89 8.93
CA ALA A 225 5.13 -12.94 9.17
C ALA A 225 5.47 -12.12 7.91
N GLU A 226 5.52 -12.78 6.75
CA GLU A 226 5.76 -12.09 5.48
C GLU A 226 4.60 -11.16 5.08
N ALA A 227 3.34 -11.60 5.29
CA ALA A 227 2.16 -10.77 5.04
C ALA A 227 2.15 -9.51 5.93
N ASP A 228 2.45 -9.65 7.22
CA ASP A 228 2.55 -8.52 8.16
C ASP A 228 3.68 -7.56 7.77
N ARG A 229 4.87 -8.07 7.39
CA ARG A 229 5.96 -7.24 6.86
C ARG A 229 5.51 -6.43 5.64
N ARG A 230 4.86 -7.07 4.67
CA ARG A 230 4.34 -6.40 3.46
C ARG A 230 3.31 -5.34 3.82
N GLN A 231 2.39 -5.66 4.72
CA GLN A 231 1.33 -4.73 5.13
C GLN A 231 1.90 -3.51 5.84
N ARG A 232 2.91 -3.67 6.70
CA ARG A 232 3.62 -2.55 7.34
C ARG A 232 4.28 -1.63 6.31
N VAL A 233 4.92 -2.19 5.29
CA VAL A 233 5.55 -1.41 4.20
C VAL A 233 4.48 -0.64 3.41
N LEU A 234 3.36 -1.28 3.06
CA LEU A 234 2.26 -0.63 2.35
C LEU A 234 1.61 0.48 3.19
N CYS A 235 1.40 0.24 4.48
CA CYS A 235 0.89 1.22 5.42
C CYS A 235 1.84 2.42 5.54
N ARG A 236 3.16 2.20 5.63
CA ARG A 236 4.17 3.27 5.65
C ARG A 236 4.11 4.10 4.36
N LYS A 237 4.11 3.46 3.20
CA LYS A 237 4.00 4.15 1.89
C LYS A 237 2.70 4.95 1.76
N ARG A 238 1.59 4.44 2.30
CA ARG A 238 0.31 5.17 2.31
C ARG A 238 0.39 6.42 3.20
N LYS A 239 0.89 6.28 4.43
CA LYS A 239 1.07 7.40 5.37
C LYS A 239 2.02 8.46 4.81
N GLU A 240 3.10 8.04 4.17
CA GLU A 240 4.05 8.92 3.49
C GLU A 240 3.36 9.72 2.38
N LYS A 241 2.60 9.06 1.50
CA LYS A 241 1.81 9.74 0.46
C LYS A 241 0.77 10.71 1.04
N GLU A 242 0.09 10.31 2.10
CA GLU A 242 -0.88 11.17 2.80
C GLU A 242 -0.21 12.42 3.37
N MET A 243 0.96 12.27 4.01
CA MET A 243 1.76 13.39 4.49
C MET A 243 2.20 14.32 3.35
N TYR A 244 2.60 13.78 2.19
CA TYR A 244 2.93 14.58 1.02
C TYR A 244 1.72 15.39 0.49
N VAL A 245 0.53 14.77 0.43
CA VAL A 245 -0.70 15.46 0.02
C VAL A 245 -1.05 16.59 1.00
N GLN A 246 -1.00 16.31 2.31
CA GLN A 246 -1.23 17.33 3.33
C GLN A 246 -0.24 18.49 3.24
N LEU A 247 1.04 18.19 2.97
CA LEU A 247 2.06 19.21 2.77
C LEU A 247 1.76 20.08 1.54
N TYR A 248 1.38 19.44 0.43
CA TYR A 248 1.00 20.15 -0.80
C TYR A 248 -0.23 21.05 -0.56
N GLU A 249 -1.29 20.53 0.05
CA GLU A 249 -2.49 21.31 0.42
C GLU A 249 -2.15 22.50 1.33
N ALA A 250 -1.21 22.32 2.28
CA ALA A 250 -0.73 23.40 3.12
C ALA A 250 0.09 24.46 2.35
N MET A 251 0.88 24.05 1.35
CA MET A 251 1.60 24.98 0.47
C MET A 251 0.64 25.80 -0.40
N GLU A 252 -0.39 25.15 -0.97
CA GLU A 252 -1.43 25.85 -1.73
C GLU A 252 -2.23 26.80 -0.85
N ALA A 253 -2.57 26.39 0.38
CA ALA A 253 -3.22 27.26 1.36
C ALA A 253 -2.35 28.48 1.71
N LEU A 254 -1.04 28.31 1.84
CA LEU A 254 -0.10 29.41 2.07
C LEU A 254 -0.10 30.40 0.89
N VAL A 255 -0.04 29.89 -0.34
CA VAL A 255 -0.13 30.71 -1.56
C VAL A 255 -1.45 31.45 -1.61
N HIS A 256 -2.57 30.78 -1.36
CA HIS A 256 -3.91 31.37 -1.30
C HIS A 256 -3.97 32.53 -0.29
N ILE A 257 -3.51 32.33 0.95
CA ILE A 257 -3.48 33.39 1.97
C ILE A 257 -2.65 34.58 1.51
N CYS A 258 -1.47 34.35 0.93
CA CYS A 258 -0.58 35.43 0.50
C CYS A 258 -1.02 36.12 -0.81
N ARG A 259 -1.75 35.42 -1.68
CA ARG A 259 -2.17 35.92 -2.99
C ARG A 259 -3.54 36.57 -2.96
N ASP A 260 -4.52 35.83 -2.48
CA ASP A 260 -5.94 36.18 -2.55
C ASP A 260 -6.43 36.78 -1.23
N GLY A 261 -5.68 36.55 -0.14
CA GLY A 261 -6.16 36.81 1.22
C GLY A 261 -7.09 35.69 1.69
N CYS A 262 -7.20 35.54 3.01
CA CYS A 262 -8.10 34.57 3.62
C CYS A 262 -8.64 35.12 4.93
N LYS A 263 -9.97 35.15 5.07
CA LYS A 263 -10.72 35.61 6.25
C LYS A 263 -10.28 36.99 6.75
N THR A 264 -9.30 37.03 7.64
CA THR A 264 -8.84 38.23 8.37
C THR A 264 -7.52 38.77 7.82
N ILE A 265 -6.91 38.10 6.83
CA ILE A 265 -5.72 38.56 6.13
C ILE A 265 -6.14 38.98 4.73
N GLY A 266 -6.08 40.28 4.43
CA GLY A 266 -6.45 40.80 3.12
C GLY A 266 -5.38 40.53 2.06
N PRO A 267 -5.77 40.46 0.76
CA PRO A 267 -4.80 40.44 -0.32
C PRO A 267 -3.93 41.69 -0.25
N HIS A 268 -2.66 41.56 -0.64
CA HIS A 268 -1.58 42.52 -0.38
C HIS A 268 -1.78 43.97 -0.87
N ASP A 269 -2.91 44.27 -1.53
CA ASP A 269 -3.23 45.55 -2.18
C ASP A 269 -4.73 45.96 -2.06
N LYS A 270 -5.59 45.26 -1.29
CA LYS A 270 -7.04 45.59 -1.19
C LYS A 270 -7.63 45.37 0.20
N ALA A 271 -8.65 46.15 0.56
CA ALA A 271 -9.46 45.95 1.77
C ALA A 271 -10.19 44.58 1.73
N LEU A 272 -10.34 43.96 2.90
CA LEU A 272 -11.06 42.70 3.06
C LEU A 272 -12.50 42.85 2.54
N LYS A 273 -12.91 41.95 1.65
CA LYS A 273 -14.33 41.73 1.38
C LYS A 273 -14.85 40.80 2.48
N GLU A 274 -15.91 41.23 3.17
CA GLU A 274 -16.63 40.40 4.13
C GLU A 274 -17.38 39.31 3.36
N ASP A 275 -16.72 38.19 3.08
CA ASP A 275 -17.40 36.98 2.62
C ASP A 275 -17.63 36.04 3.81
N GLU A 276 -18.91 35.75 4.08
CA GLU A 276 -19.40 34.87 5.16
C GLU A 276 -19.11 33.37 4.92
N HIS A 277 -18.33 33.01 3.90
CA HIS A 277 -18.14 31.62 3.49
C HIS A 277 -16.88 30.99 4.10
N PRO A 278 -16.94 29.75 4.63
CA PRO A 278 -15.78 29.07 5.16
C PRO A 278 -14.77 28.73 4.05
N CYS A 279 -13.52 29.17 4.23
CA CYS A 279 -12.42 28.83 3.32
C CYS A 279 -12.29 27.30 3.14
N GLY A 280 -12.21 26.84 1.89
CA GLY A 280 -12.15 25.42 1.53
C GLY A 280 -10.82 24.73 1.85
N TYR A 281 -9.79 25.46 2.26
CA TYR A 281 -8.49 24.90 2.64
C TYR A 281 -8.47 24.58 4.15
N THR A 282 -8.30 23.30 4.48
CA THR A 282 -8.23 22.82 5.87
C THR A 282 -7.07 23.45 6.66
N ALA A 283 -5.92 23.65 6.01
CA ALA A 283 -4.72 24.24 6.61
C ALA A 283 -4.82 25.76 6.85
N CYS A 284 -5.77 26.45 6.24
CA CYS A 284 -5.82 27.92 6.29
C CYS A 284 -5.94 28.46 7.71
N LYS A 285 -6.80 27.89 8.56
CA LYS A 285 -6.98 28.38 9.95
C LYS A 285 -5.68 28.36 10.76
N GLY A 286 -4.88 27.31 10.62
CA GLY A 286 -3.59 27.18 11.33
C GLY A 286 -2.53 28.13 10.75
N LEU A 287 -2.44 28.20 9.43
CA LEU A 287 -1.49 29.08 8.74
C LEU A 287 -1.79 30.56 9.00
N GLU A 288 -3.06 30.95 9.03
CA GLU A 288 -3.50 32.31 9.33
C GLU A 288 -3.05 32.78 10.72
N GLN A 289 -3.07 31.89 11.72
CA GLN A 289 -2.54 32.17 13.06
C GLN A 289 -1.02 32.39 13.04
N LEU A 290 -0.30 31.54 12.29
CA LEU A 290 1.14 31.67 12.08
C LEU A 290 1.50 32.98 11.38
N VAL A 291 0.76 33.38 10.33
CA VAL A 291 0.96 34.66 9.62
C VAL A 291 0.72 35.84 10.56
N ARG A 292 -0.38 35.86 11.30
CA ARG A 292 -0.68 36.96 12.24
C ARG A 292 0.38 37.09 13.32
N HIS A 293 0.76 35.97 13.94
CA HIS A 293 1.82 35.98 14.93
C HIS A 293 3.12 36.49 14.31
N PHE A 294 3.48 35.96 13.14
CA PHE A 294 4.66 36.39 12.41
C PHE A 294 4.64 37.89 12.10
N ALA A 295 3.49 38.48 11.80
CA ALA A 295 3.32 39.90 11.52
C ALA A 295 3.29 40.81 12.76
N ALA A 296 3.02 40.27 13.96
CA ALA A 296 2.96 41.02 15.22
C ALA A 296 4.16 40.77 16.16
N CYS A 297 4.91 39.67 15.98
CA CYS A 297 5.97 39.27 16.91
C CYS A 297 7.23 40.14 16.78
N LYS A 298 7.85 40.51 17.90
CA LYS A 298 9.05 41.36 17.96
C LYS A 298 10.38 40.58 17.87
N LEU A 299 10.35 39.26 17.97
CA LEU A 299 11.53 38.38 18.00
C LEU A 299 11.74 37.63 16.66
N ARG A 300 11.71 38.34 15.51
CA ARG A 300 11.88 37.73 14.19
C ARG A 300 13.38 37.62 13.84
N VAL A 301 13.84 36.39 13.56
CA VAL A 301 15.21 35.98 13.10
C VAL A 301 16.39 36.31 14.04
N PRO A 302 17.55 35.65 13.85
CA PRO A 302 17.95 34.37 14.48
C PRO A 302 18.01 34.42 16.02
N GLY A 303 17.40 33.41 16.66
CA GLY A 303 17.14 33.33 18.12
C GLY A 303 15.64 33.33 18.48
N GLY A 304 14.78 33.65 17.50
CA GLY A 304 13.34 33.90 17.68
C GLY A 304 12.46 32.75 18.20
N CYS A 305 11.19 33.11 18.48
CA CYS A 305 10.19 32.21 19.07
C CYS A 305 9.83 31.01 18.16
N ALA A 306 9.27 29.95 18.74
CA ALA A 306 8.93 28.71 18.03
C ALA A 306 7.93 28.91 16.86
N GLN A 307 6.96 29.83 17.01
CA GLN A 307 5.96 30.11 15.97
C GLN A 307 6.57 30.84 14.77
N CYS A 308 7.43 31.83 14.99
CA CYS A 308 8.16 32.49 13.91
C CYS A 308 9.13 31.55 13.20
N LYS A 309 9.82 30.65 13.94
CA LYS A 309 10.70 29.62 13.34
C LYS A 309 9.93 28.72 12.37
N ARG A 310 8.75 28.24 12.75
CA ARG A 310 7.88 27.43 11.86
C ARG A 310 7.45 28.21 10.62
N MET A 311 7.09 29.47 10.77
CA MET A 311 6.68 30.30 9.64
C MET A 311 7.83 30.56 8.65
N TRP A 312 9.04 30.81 9.17
CA TRP A 312 10.26 30.90 8.35
C TRP A 312 10.53 29.62 7.56
N GLN A 313 10.40 28.45 8.20
CA GLN A 313 10.57 27.15 7.54
C GLN A 313 9.55 26.94 6.41
N LEU A 314 8.30 27.39 6.58
CA LEU A 314 7.28 27.30 5.53
C LEU A 314 7.60 28.19 4.33
N PHE A 315 8.05 29.43 4.56
CA PHE A 315 8.48 30.31 3.47
C PHE A 315 9.72 29.78 2.75
N GLU A 316 10.68 29.22 3.48
CA GLU A 316 11.87 28.60 2.89
C GLU A 316 11.54 27.31 2.12
N LEU A 317 10.60 26.51 2.60
CA LEU A 317 10.13 25.35 1.86
C LEU A 317 9.41 25.76 0.58
N HIS A 318 8.52 26.75 0.67
CA HIS A 318 7.80 27.27 -0.49
C HIS A 318 8.75 27.84 -1.55
N SER A 319 9.79 28.60 -1.18
CA SER A 319 10.74 29.16 -2.15
C SER A 319 11.52 28.09 -2.91
N ARG A 320 11.72 26.90 -2.33
CA ARG A 320 12.35 25.74 -3.00
C ARG A 320 11.39 24.96 -3.91
N LEU A 321 10.09 25.03 -3.64
CA LEU A 321 9.05 24.30 -4.39
C LEU A 321 8.37 25.16 -5.46
N CYS A 322 8.40 26.49 -5.34
CA CYS A 322 7.69 27.40 -6.22
C CYS A 322 8.34 27.48 -7.61
N ILE A 323 7.54 27.23 -8.65
CA ILE A 323 7.97 27.26 -10.05
C ILE A 323 7.83 28.69 -10.63
N ASP A 324 6.82 29.45 -10.18
CA ASP A 324 6.46 30.75 -10.74
C ASP A 324 6.93 31.95 -9.88
N SER A 325 8.24 32.18 -9.89
CA SER A 325 8.86 33.30 -9.14
C SER A 325 8.25 34.67 -9.50
N GLU A 326 7.89 34.91 -10.77
CA GLU A 326 7.41 36.23 -11.22
C GLU A 326 5.92 36.51 -10.99
N ALA A 327 5.14 35.52 -10.53
CA ALA A 327 3.73 35.68 -10.14
C ALA A 327 3.48 35.40 -8.65
N CYS A 328 4.41 34.71 -7.96
CA CYS A 328 4.24 34.34 -6.56
C CYS A 328 4.21 35.54 -5.60
N ARG A 329 3.24 35.57 -4.69
CA ARG A 329 3.07 36.63 -3.66
C ARG A 329 3.50 36.18 -2.26
N VAL A 330 4.01 34.96 -2.09
CA VAL A 330 4.47 34.46 -0.80
C VAL A 330 5.73 35.22 -0.35
N PRO A 331 5.77 35.77 0.88
CA PRO A 331 6.95 36.45 1.41
C PRO A 331 8.20 35.60 1.29
N LEU A 332 9.33 36.23 0.95
CA LEU A 332 10.64 35.58 0.76
C LEU A 332 10.75 34.61 -0.42
N CYS A 333 9.66 34.33 -1.13
CA CYS A 333 9.72 33.57 -2.38
C CYS A 333 10.50 34.31 -3.48
N ARG A 334 10.39 35.65 -3.52
CA ARG A 334 10.84 36.41 -4.69
C ARG A 334 12.26 36.97 -4.69
N LYS A 335 12.86 37.39 -3.59
CA LYS A 335 14.17 38.09 -3.67
C LYS A 335 14.94 37.94 -2.39
N LYS A 336 16.01 37.14 -2.42
CA LYS A 336 17.28 37.29 -1.68
C LYS A 336 18.17 36.08 -1.97
N ALA A 337 19.34 36.32 -2.53
CA ALA A 337 20.46 35.39 -2.39
C ALA A 337 20.89 35.41 -0.91
N ARG A 338 21.14 34.24 -0.29
CA ARG A 338 21.72 34.19 1.05
C ARG A 338 23.23 34.39 0.90
N ALA A 339 23.72 35.54 1.36
CA ALA A 339 25.14 35.84 1.41
C ALA A 339 25.74 35.37 2.74
N MET A 340 26.84 34.61 2.68
CA MET A 340 27.74 34.45 3.83
C MET A 340 28.63 35.69 3.94
N VAL A 341 28.78 36.27 5.12
CA VAL A 341 29.78 37.32 5.38
C VAL A 341 31.04 36.65 5.86
N ASP A 342 32.12 36.75 5.08
CA ASP A 342 33.42 36.16 5.41
C ASP A 342 34.42 37.27 5.73
N THR A 343 34.86 37.28 7.00
CA THR A 343 35.82 38.29 7.48
C THR A 343 37.24 38.09 6.97
N GLY A 344 37.56 36.92 6.43
CA GLY A 344 38.85 36.60 5.80
C GLY A 344 38.87 36.78 4.28
N ALA A 345 37.74 37.07 3.65
CA ALA A 345 37.64 37.24 2.20
C ALA A 345 37.95 38.69 1.76
N THR A 346 38.85 38.83 0.79
CA THR A 346 39.26 40.13 0.21
C THR A 346 38.30 40.65 -0.86
N HIS A 347 37.49 39.78 -1.45
CA HIS A 347 36.56 40.13 -2.52
C HIS A 347 35.19 39.51 -2.26
N ASN A 348 34.13 40.06 -2.86
CA ASN A 348 32.83 39.40 -2.88
C ASN A 348 32.83 38.32 -3.96
N PHE A 349 32.25 37.17 -3.66
CA PHE A 349 32.16 36.04 -4.59
C PHE A 349 30.71 35.66 -4.82
N ILE A 350 30.40 35.24 -6.05
CA ILE A 350 29.08 34.73 -6.42
C ILE A 350 29.27 33.52 -7.33
N THR A 351 28.42 32.51 -7.17
CA THR A 351 28.47 31.36 -8.07
C THR A 351 28.03 31.76 -9.48
N LYS A 352 28.56 31.09 -10.50
CA LYS A 352 28.11 31.30 -11.90
C LYS A 352 26.60 31.08 -12.06
N ARG A 353 26.05 30.09 -11.35
CA ARG A 353 24.61 29.79 -11.32
C ARG A 353 23.81 30.96 -10.77
N GLU A 354 24.25 31.52 -9.64
CA GLU A 354 23.56 32.61 -8.96
C GLU A 354 23.69 33.94 -9.71
N ALA A 355 24.86 34.22 -10.30
CA ALA A 355 25.06 35.39 -11.16
C ALA A 355 24.11 35.37 -12.38
N ASN A 356 23.93 34.20 -13.00
CA ASN A 356 22.98 34.02 -14.10
C ASN A 356 21.53 34.16 -13.62
N ARG A 357 21.19 33.57 -12.46
CA ARG A 357 19.85 33.68 -11.84
C ARG A 357 19.47 35.14 -11.55
N LEU A 358 20.43 35.94 -11.13
CA LEU A 358 20.27 37.37 -10.85
C LEU A 358 20.41 38.26 -12.10
N GLY A 359 20.71 37.70 -13.27
CA GLY A 359 20.85 38.45 -14.53
C GLY A 359 22.04 39.42 -14.54
N LEU A 360 23.12 39.11 -13.83
CA LEU A 360 24.28 40.00 -13.73
C LEU A 360 25.11 40.01 -15.04
N ARG A 361 25.59 41.19 -15.43
CA ARG A 361 26.53 41.33 -16.55
C ARG A 361 27.94 40.95 -16.09
N VAL A 362 28.39 39.75 -16.47
CA VAL A 362 29.72 39.23 -16.15
C VAL A 362 30.71 39.63 -17.24
N VAL A 363 31.74 40.36 -16.86
CA VAL A 363 32.87 40.68 -17.75
C VAL A 363 33.94 39.61 -17.57
N HIS A 364 34.41 39.01 -18.66
CA HIS A 364 35.47 38.01 -18.58
C HIS A 364 36.77 38.66 -18.09
N SER A 365 37.39 38.08 -17.07
CA SER A 365 38.65 38.53 -16.51
C SER A 365 39.44 37.30 -16.07
N GLY A 366 40.71 37.21 -16.45
CA GLY A 366 41.58 36.06 -16.18
C GLY A 366 42.08 35.96 -14.74
N GLY A 367 41.16 36.03 -13.76
CA GLY A 367 41.48 35.95 -12.34
C GLY A 367 41.60 34.51 -11.84
N ARG A 368 42.26 34.33 -10.70
CA ARG A 368 42.26 33.07 -9.93
C ARG A 368 41.84 33.35 -8.51
N MET A 369 40.98 32.52 -7.95
CA MET A 369 40.61 32.54 -6.54
C MET A 369 41.34 31.41 -5.81
N LYS A 370 41.72 31.64 -4.56
CA LYS A 370 42.30 30.62 -3.70
C LYS A 370 41.56 30.61 -2.37
N ALA A 371 41.01 29.47 -1.98
CA ALA A 371 40.49 29.26 -0.63
C ALA A 371 41.65 28.90 0.32
N VAL A 372 41.49 29.18 1.62
CA VAL A 372 42.55 29.07 2.64
C VAL A 372 43.22 27.68 2.66
N ASN A 373 42.51 26.62 2.25
CA ASN A 373 43.00 25.23 2.22
C ASN A 373 42.87 24.53 0.85
N SER A 374 42.86 25.27 -0.26
CA SER A 374 42.68 24.68 -1.61
C SER A 374 43.63 25.26 -2.66
N GLU A 375 43.82 24.51 -3.75
CA GLU A 375 44.52 25.02 -4.93
C GLU A 375 43.76 26.20 -5.59
N ALA A 376 44.50 27.10 -6.23
CA ALA A 376 43.92 28.29 -6.84
C ALA A 376 43.12 27.94 -8.11
N GLN A 377 41.81 28.13 -8.09
CA GLN A 377 40.89 27.87 -9.20
C GLN A 377 40.69 29.12 -10.09
N PRO A 378 40.46 28.95 -11.40
CA PRO A 378 40.16 30.08 -12.30
C PRO A 378 38.78 30.68 -12.01
N THR A 379 38.67 32.01 -12.07
CA THR A 379 37.37 32.70 -11.96
C THR A 379 36.71 32.79 -13.33
N CYS A 380 35.37 32.82 -13.36
CA CYS A 380 34.58 32.91 -14.60
C CYS A 380 34.52 34.35 -15.14
N GLY A 381 34.74 35.35 -14.28
CA GLY A 381 34.69 36.77 -14.61
C GLY A 381 34.33 37.62 -13.40
N VAL A 382 34.07 38.91 -13.61
CA VAL A 382 33.67 39.86 -12.58
C VAL A 382 32.40 40.60 -13.02
N ALA A 383 31.40 40.65 -12.15
CA ALA A 383 30.24 41.52 -12.29
C ALA A 383 30.51 42.83 -11.54
N LYS A 384 30.65 43.93 -12.28
CA LYS A 384 30.98 45.25 -11.71
C LYS A 384 29.74 46.09 -11.44
N ASN A 385 29.79 46.90 -10.38
CA ASN A 385 28.79 47.89 -9.99
C ASN A 385 27.37 47.32 -9.90
N VAL A 386 27.24 46.15 -9.28
CA VAL A 386 25.95 45.49 -9.03
C VAL A 386 25.23 46.26 -7.93
N ASN A 387 24.10 46.87 -8.26
CA ASN A 387 23.28 47.58 -7.30
C ASN A 387 22.74 46.60 -6.24
N THR A 388 23.30 46.67 -5.05
CA THR A 388 23.08 45.71 -3.97
C THR A 388 22.47 46.42 -2.78
N ARG A 389 21.47 45.80 -2.14
CA ARG A 389 20.87 46.27 -0.89
C ARG A 389 21.12 45.26 0.22
N ILE A 390 21.84 45.67 1.26
CA ILE A 390 22.15 44.86 2.45
C ILE A 390 21.55 45.58 3.66
N GLY A 391 20.44 45.06 4.19
CA GLY A 391 19.70 45.76 5.24
C GLY A 391 19.17 47.10 4.74
N GLU A 392 19.50 48.19 5.45
CA GLU A 392 19.15 49.57 5.09
C GLU A 392 20.14 50.22 4.12
N TRP A 393 21.31 49.60 3.92
CA TRP A 393 22.32 50.10 3.00
C TRP A 393 22.03 49.68 1.56
N SER A 394 22.24 50.60 0.61
CA SER A 394 22.25 50.31 -0.82
C SER A 394 23.45 50.94 -1.50
N GLY A 395 24.12 50.19 -2.37
CA GLY A 395 25.24 50.68 -3.16
C GLY A 395 25.70 49.67 -4.20
N GLY A 396 26.60 50.12 -5.09
CA GLY A 396 27.24 49.27 -6.08
C GLY A 396 28.33 48.41 -5.44
N LEU A 397 28.26 47.08 -5.65
CA LEU A 397 29.31 46.13 -5.26
C LEU A 397 29.84 45.39 -6.49
N ASP A 398 31.12 45.06 -6.46
CA ASP A 398 31.75 44.18 -7.44
C ASP A 398 31.74 42.74 -6.91
N PHE A 399 31.36 41.79 -7.76
CA PHE A 399 31.34 40.36 -7.44
C PHE A 399 32.22 39.58 -8.41
N THR A 400 33.14 38.80 -7.86
CA THR A 400 33.92 37.82 -8.61
C THR A 400 33.09 36.56 -8.80
N VAL A 401 32.86 36.18 -10.05
CA VAL A 401 32.10 34.99 -10.39
C VAL A 401 33.03 33.80 -10.37
N ALA A 402 32.76 32.83 -9.52
CA ALA A 402 33.61 31.66 -9.40
C ALA A 402 32.84 30.39 -9.03
N THR A 403 33.50 29.25 -9.12
CA THR A 403 32.97 27.95 -8.69
C THR A 403 33.13 27.82 -7.18
N MET A 404 32.02 27.66 -6.47
CA MET A 404 31.98 27.45 -5.01
C MET A 404 30.97 26.35 -4.72
N ASP A 405 31.27 25.48 -3.76
CA ASP A 405 30.46 24.29 -3.49
C ASP A 405 29.42 24.52 -2.39
N ASP A 406 29.75 25.29 -1.35
CA ASP A 406 28.90 25.39 -0.15
C ASP A 406 27.99 26.62 -0.09
N PHE A 407 28.31 27.70 -0.82
CA PHE A 407 27.58 28.97 -0.76
C PHE A 407 27.36 29.61 -2.13
N GLU A 408 26.17 30.15 -2.35
CA GLU A 408 25.80 30.82 -3.61
C GLU A 408 26.39 32.23 -3.74
N LEU A 409 26.63 32.90 -2.61
CA LEU A 409 27.09 34.29 -2.49
C LEU A 409 27.94 34.48 -1.21
N VAL A 410 29.08 35.14 -1.32
CA VAL A 410 29.99 35.48 -0.21
C VAL A 410 30.33 36.98 -0.28
N LEU A 411 30.27 37.67 0.85
CA LEU A 411 30.64 39.08 0.98
C LEU A 411 31.93 39.22 1.81
N GLY A 412 32.95 39.88 1.23
CA GLY A 412 34.22 40.17 1.88
C GLY A 412 34.24 41.51 2.62
N MET A 413 35.20 41.68 3.52
CA MET A 413 35.25 42.81 4.47
C MET A 413 35.51 44.18 3.84
N ASP A 414 36.13 44.26 2.67
CA ASP A 414 36.36 45.53 1.96
C ASP A 414 35.03 46.24 1.57
N SER A 415 33.95 45.46 1.45
CA SER A 415 32.58 45.93 1.25
C SER A 415 31.90 46.45 2.52
N CYS A 416 32.40 46.05 3.69
CA CYS A 416 31.82 46.25 5.02
C CYS A 416 32.68 47.18 5.89
N THR A 417 33.28 48.22 5.31
CA THR A 417 33.93 49.26 6.12
C THR A 417 32.91 49.97 7.01
N PRO A 418 33.19 50.20 8.31
CA PRO A 418 32.25 50.81 9.27
C PRO A 418 31.70 52.18 8.82
N ALA A 419 32.47 52.90 8.00
CA ALA A 419 32.07 54.19 7.43
C ALA A 419 30.90 54.12 6.43
N ARG A 420 30.52 52.93 5.95
CA ARG A 420 29.44 52.73 4.97
C ARG A 420 28.17 52.09 5.55
N LEU A 421 28.24 51.46 6.73
CA LEU A 421 27.10 50.76 7.36
C LEU A 421 26.45 51.54 8.51
N PHE A 422 27.09 52.59 9.04
CA PHE A 422 26.52 53.44 10.07
C PHE A 422 26.66 54.93 9.71
N ARG A 423 25.67 55.48 9.00
CA ARG A 423 25.30 56.89 9.22
C ARG A 423 24.17 56.90 10.24
N CYS A 424 24.49 57.30 11.46
CA CYS A 424 23.51 57.61 12.49
C CYS A 424 22.85 58.94 12.12
N PRO A 425 21.52 59.02 11.91
CA PRO A 425 20.82 60.29 11.96
C PRO A 425 20.61 60.67 13.44
N THR A 426 20.98 61.90 13.77
CA THR A 426 20.57 62.62 14.99
C THR A 426 19.07 62.79 15.08
#